data_AF-A0A352AK74-F1
#
_entry.id   AF-A0A352AK74-F1
#
_cell.length_a   1.000
_cell.length_b   1.000
_cell.length_c   1.000
_cell.angle_alpha   90.00
_cell.angle_beta   90.00
_cell.angle_gamma   90.00
#
_symmetry.space_group_name_H-M   'P 1'
#
loop_
_entity.id
_entity.type
_entity.pdbx_description
1 polymer ?
#
loop_
_entity_poly.entity_id
_entity_poly.type
_entity_poly.pdbx_seq_one_letter_code
_entity_poly.pdbx_strand_id
1 'polypeptide(L)'
;MKLYQGDEPLNLENQIAKLSSALQAIQTLGEIHALIVDYTYEEIEQVFEQLAPEQQAQIKAICDRDTQKQLAIEQVRSNHFSGYYKQY
;
A
#
# COMPACT_ATOMS: atom_id res chain seq x y z
N MET A 1 37.80 -3.73 -27.90
CA MET A 1 37.00 -2.60 -27.39
C MET A 1 35.69 -3.15 -26.85
N LYS A 2 35.51 -3.21 -25.53
CA LYS A 2 34.20 -3.43 -24.92
C LYS A 2 33.71 -2.07 -24.44
N LEU A 3 32.61 -1.60 -25.01
CA LEU A 3 31.98 -0.34 -24.62
C LEU A 3 31.29 -0.60 -23.28
N TYR A 4 31.82 -0.02 -22.21
CA TYR A 4 31.10 0.16 -20.96
C TYR A 4 29.99 1.16 -21.24
N GLN A 5 28.79 0.69 -21.56
CA GLN A 5 27.61 1.53 -21.62
C GLN A 5 26.91 1.49 -20.26
N GLY A 6 27.09 2.58 -19.51
CA GLY A 6 26.06 3.14 -18.65
C GLY A 6 25.89 2.52 -17.26
N ASP A 7 26.84 2.77 -16.36
CA ASP A 7 26.49 3.04 -14.97
C ASP A 7 25.90 4.46 -14.92
N GLU A 8 24.63 4.60 -15.31
CA GLU A 8 23.91 5.87 -15.26
C GLU A 8 23.20 6.02 -13.90
N PRO A 9 23.14 7.23 -13.31
CA PRO A 9 22.25 7.56 -12.19
C PRO A 9 20.73 7.47 -12.53
N LEU A 10 20.39 6.98 -13.74
CA LEU A 10 19.05 6.79 -14.30
C LEU A 10 18.19 5.72 -13.62
N ASN A 11 18.74 5.00 -12.63
CA ASN A 11 17.99 3.93 -11.98
C ASN A 11 17.01 4.46 -10.93
N LEU A 12 17.37 5.52 -10.20
CA LEU A 12 16.53 6.02 -9.09
C LEU A 12 15.31 6.80 -9.58
N GLU A 13 15.49 7.71 -10.54
CA GLU A 13 14.37 8.47 -11.14
C GLU A 13 13.38 7.55 -11.87
N ASN A 14 13.86 6.53 -12.57
CA ASN A 14 12.98 5.54 -13.20
C ASN A 14 12.25 4.69 -12.16
N GLN A 15 12.88 4.35 -11.04
CA GLN A 15 12.24 3.62 -9.95
C GLN A 15 11.16 4.46 -9.27
N ILE A 16 11.43 5.76 -9.04
CA ILE A 16 10.46 6.72 -8.50
C ILE A 16 9.27 6.91 -9.45
N ALA A 17 9.51 7.05 -10.75
CA ALA A 17 8.45 7.18 -11.75
C ALA A 17 7.56 5.93 -11.83
N LYS A 18 8.16 4.74 -11.72
CA LYS A 18 7.43 3.47 -11.64
C LYS A 18 6.59 3.37 -10.38
N LEU A 19 7.16 3.74 -9.22
CA LEU A 19 6.46 3.74 -7.93
C LEU A 19 5.29 4.73 -7.94
N SER A 20 5.47 5.92 -8.53
CA SER A 20 4.40 6.91 -8.69
C SER A 20 3.26 6.38 -9.57
N SER A 21 3.57 5.79 -10.73
CA SER A 21 2.55 5.16 -11.58
C SER A 21 1.85 4.00 -10.88
N ALA A 22 2.60 3.18 -10.13
CA ALA A 22 2.04 2.08 -9.38
C ALA A 22 1.05 2.60 -8.33
N LEU A 23 1.44 3.59 -7.52
CA LEU A 23 0.58 4.24 -6.51
C LEU A 23 -0.70 4.82 -7.11
N GLN A 24 -0.64 5.39 -8.32
CA GLN A 24 -1.83 5.90 -9.02
C GLN A 24 -2.78 4.80 -9.51
N ALA A 25 -2.24 3.60 -9.79
CA ALA A 25 -3.02 2.46 -10.29
C ALA A 25 -3.64 1.61 -9.16
N ILE A 26 -3.25 1.82 -7.91
CA ILE A 26 -3.72 1.05 -6.75
C ILE A 26 -5.23 1.19 -6.56
N GLN A 27 -5.89 0.06 -6.33
CA GLN A 27 -7.33 -0.01 -6.02
C GLN A 27 -7.61 -0.75 -4.71
N THR A 28 -6.62 -1.47 -4.19
CA THR A 28 -6.75 -2.34 -3.03
C THR A 28 -5.57 -2.21 -2.07
N LEU A 29 -5.81 -2.46 -0.78
CA LEU A 29 -4.76 -2.49 0.23
C LEU A 29 -3.69 -3.57 -0.05
N GLY A 30 -4.09 -4.69 -0.69
CA GLY A 30 -3.15 -5.76 -1.06
C GLY A 30 -2.10 -5.31 -2.07
N GLU A 31 -2.46 -4.42 -2.99
CA GLU A 31 -1.52 -3.84 -3.97
C GLU A 31 -0.54 -2.87 -3.30
N ILE A 32 -0.99 -2.12 -2.28
CA ILE A 32 -0.10 -1.30 -1.44
C ILE A 32 0.93 -2.18 -0.74
N HIS A 33 0.49 -3.29 -0.14
CA HIS A 33 1.41 -4.22 0.52
C HIS A 33 2.36 -4.91 -0.44
N ALA A 34 1.93 -5.16 -1.69
CA ALA A 34 2.81 -5.71 -2.71
C ALA A 34 3.97 -4.76 -3.04
N LEU A 35 3.75 -3.44 -3.00
CA LEU A 35 4.83 -2.46 -3.22
C LEU A 35 5.90 -2.51 -2.13
N ILE A 36 5.57 -2.94 -0.91
CA ILE A 36 6.54 -3.07 0.20
C ILE A 36 7.54 -4.22 -0.06
N VAL A 37 7.25 -5.12 -1.01
CA VAL A 37 8.19 -6.18 -1.43
C VAL A 37 9.33 -5.61 -2.27
N ASP A 38 9.02 -4.62 -3.11
CA ASP A 38 9.95 -4.05 -4.10
C ASP A 38 10.53 -2.70 -3.66
N TYR A 39 9.89 -2.03 -2.69
CA TYR A 39 10.25 -0.69 -2.22
C TYR A 39 10.21 -0.60 -0.70
N THR A 40 11.10 0.21 -0.14
CA THR A 40 11.09 0.51 1.30
C THR A 40 9.93 1.45 1.66
N TYR A 41 9.55 1.44 2.95
CA TYR A 41 8.53 2.35 3.46
C TYR A 41 8.89 3.82 3.21
N GLU A 42 10.17 4.21 3.40
CA GLU A 42 10.64 5.57 3.17
C GLU A 42 10.51 6.01 1.72
N GLU A 43 10.80 5.13 0.75
CA GLU A 43 10.63 5.43 -0.68
C GLU A 43 9.15 5.60 -1.05
N ILE A 44 8.29 4.75 -0.49
CA ILE A 44 6.83 4.85 -0.69
C ILE A 44 6.29 6.15 -0.10
N GLU A 45 6.72 6.52 1.11
CA GLU A 45 6.32 7.75 1.78
C GLU A 45 6.77 9.00 0.99
N GLN A 46 8.02 9.03 0.53
CA GLN A 46 8.53 10.13 -0.29
C GLN A 46 7.77 10.32 -1.59
N VAL A 47 7.38 9.23 -2.27
CA VAL A 47 6.59 9.33 -3.49
C VAL A 47 5.14 9.71 -3.18
N PHE A 48 4.58 9.18 -2.10
CA PHE A 48 3.24 9.52 -1.65
C PHE A 48 3.10 11.02 -1.35
N GLU A 49 4.07 11.63 -0.67
CA GLU A 49 4.09 13.07 -0.37
C GLU A 49 4.15 13.95 -1.63
N GLN A 50 4.70 13.42 -2.74
CA GLN A 50 4.78 14.11 -4.03
C GLN A 50 3.52 13.97 -4.90
N LEU A 51 2.58 13.09 -4.52
CA LEU A 51 1.33 12.91 -5.25
C LEU A 51 0.39 14.11 -5.08
N ALA A 52 -0.52 14.27 -6.05
CA ALA A 52 -1.58 15.27 -5.92
C ALA A 52 -2.48 14.94 -4.70
N PRO A 53 -3.04 15.96 -4.01
CA PRO A 53 -3.89 15.74 -2.83
C PRO A 53 -5.08 14.80 -3.09
N GLU A 54 -5.65 14.84 -4.30
CA GLU A 54 -6.74 13.94 -4.71
C GLU A 54 -6.31 12.47 -4.73
N GLN A 55 -5.09 12.20 -5.19
CA GLN A 55 -4.51 10.86 -5.24
C GLN A 55 -4.13 10.37 -3.84
N GLN A 56 -3.58 11.24 -3.00
CA GLN A 56 -3.33 10.93 -1.59
C GLN A 56 -4.63 10.56 -0.87
N ALA A 57 -5.70 11.33 -1.10
CA ALA A 57 -7.02 11.05 -0.53
C ALA A 57 -7.60 9.71 -1.02
N GLN A 58 -7.40 9.36 -2.29
CA GLN A 58 -7.83 8.07 -2.85
C GLN A 58 -7.11 6.89 -2.18
N ILE A 59 -5.78 6.94 -2.07
CA ILE A 59 -4.99 5.90 -1.41
C ILE A 59 -5.38 5.79 0.06
N LYS A 60 -5.56 6.92 0.76
CA LYS A 60 -6.04 6.94 2.15
C LYS A 60 -7.42 6.30 2.29
N ALA A 61 -8.35 6.57 1.37
CA ALA A 61 -9.67 5.98 1.37
C ALA A 61 -9.63 4.44 1.16
N ILE A 62 -8.70 3.94 0.35
CA ILE A 62 -8.47 2.50 0.17
C ILE A 62 -8.00 1.87 1.49
N CYS A 63 -7.00 2.48 2.16
CA CYS A 63 -6.52 2.02 3.46
C CYS A 63 -7.61 2.05 4.54
N ASP A 64 -8.38 3.14 4.62
CA ASP A 64 -9.45 3.30 5.60
C ASP A 64 -10.57 2.24 5.37
N ARG A 65 -10.98 2.03 4.12
CA ARG A 65 -12.01 1.04 3.74
C ARG A 65 -11.62 -0.38 4.15
N ASP A 66 -10.39 -0.78 3.83
CA ASP A 66 -9.95 -2.15 4.08
C ASP A 66 -9.62 -2.38 5.57
N THR A 67 -9.20 -1.35 6.31
CA THR A 67 -9.10 -1.39 7.79
C THR A 67 -10.46 -1.56 8.44
N GLN A 68 -11.48 -0.83 8.00
CA GLN A 68 -12.85 -0.96 8.51
C GLN A 68 -13.44 -2.35 8.25
N LYS A 69 -13.13 -2.97 7.10
CA LYS A 69 -13.54 -4.36 6.82
C LYS A 69 -12.92 -5.36 7.80
N GLN A 70 -11.65 -5.19 8.15
CA GLN A 70 -10.98 -6.06 9.12
C GLN A 70 -11.61 -5.92 10.52
N LEU A 71 -11.87 -4.69 10.96
CA LEU A 71 -12.54 -4.43 12.24
C LEU A 71 -13.98 -4.99 12.29
N ALA A 72 -14.72 -4.91 11.19
CA ALA A 72 -16.05 -5.49 11.08
C ALA A 72 -16.02 -7.03 11.19
N ILE A 73 -15.02 -7.69 10.57
CA ILE A 73 -14.83 -9.13 10.66
C ILE A 73 -14.47 -9.55 12.10
N GLU A 74 -13.63 -8.78 12.79
CA GLU A 74 -13.28 -9.03 14.20
C GLU A 74 -14.47 -8.85 15.15
N GLN A 75 -15.31 -7.84 14.93
CA GLN A 75 -16.52 -7.64 15.73
C GLN A 75 -17.55 -8.76 15.53
N VAL A 76 -17.74 -9.26 14.31
CA VAL A 76 -18.61 -10.42 14.06
C VAL A 76 -18.06 -11.68 14.72
N ARG A 77 -16.74 -11.89 14.69
CA ARG A 77 -16.08 -13.03 15.38
C ARG A 77 -16.24 -12.95 16.90
N SER A 78 -16.04 -11.77 17.49
CA SER A 78 -16.22 -11.56 18.94
C SER A 78 -17.67 -11.82 19.39
N ASN A 79 -18.65 -11.37 18.61
CA ASN A 79 -20.07 -11.61 18.89
C ASN A 79 -20.48 -13.08 18.73
N HIS A 80 -19.80 -13.85 17.87
CA HIS A 80 -20.06 -15.28 17.71
C HIS A 80 -19.49 -16.12 18.88
N PHE A 81 -18.40 -15.69 19.50
CA PHE A 81 -17.82 -16.37 20.67
C PHE A 81 -18.57 -16.11 21.98
N SER A 82 -19.31 -14.99 22.09
CA SER A 82 -20.13 -14.66 23.27
C SER A 82 -21.46 -15.44 23.36
N GLY A 83 -21.81 -16.21 22.33
CA GLY A 83 -23.00 -17.07 22.31
C GLY A 83 -22.86 -18.41 23.06
N TYR A 84 -21.64 -18.79 23.46
CA TYR A 84 -21.38 -20.12 24.05
C TYR A 84 -21.21 -20.14 25.58
N TYR A 85 -21.38 -19.01 26.28
CA TYR A 85 -21.23 -18.93 27.74
C TYR A 85 -22.51 -18.55 28.48
N LYS A 86 -23.62 -19.21 28.16
CA LYS A 86 -24.85 -19.14 28.97
C LYS A 86 -25.55 -20.48 29.14
N GLN A 87 -24.81 -21.52 29.51
CA GLN A 87 -25.38 -22.73 30.10
C GLN A 87 -24.37 -23.35 31.07
N TYR A 88 -24.26 -22.81 32.29
CA TYR A 88 -24.01 -23.58 33.52
C TYR A 88 -24.48 -22.73 34.71
#